data_AF-A0A940RV74-F1
#
_entry.id   AF-A0A940RV74-F1
#
_cell.length_a   1.000
_cell.length_b   1.000
_cell.length_c   1.000
_cell.angle_alpha   90.00
_cell.angle_beta   90.00
_cell.angle_gamma   90.00
#
_symmetry.space_group_name_H-M   'P 1'
#
loop_
_entity.id
_entity.type
_entity.pdbx_description
1 polymer ?
#
loop_
_entity_poly.entity_id
_entity_poly.type
_entity_poly.pdbx_seq_one_letter_code
_entity_poly.pdbx_strand_id
1 'polypeptide(L)'
;MSGILPGLRCLHQTRGDSLFQFGSSLEQVFAIYGNVLEVDGNGEVLNDGDAQYRAAQWIRRHCDPTYEVEPPFQAWETELHGP
;
A
#
# COMPACT_ATOMS: atom_id res chain seq x y z
N MET A 1 -25.13 3.85 42.21
CA MET A 1 -25.80 3.86 40.89
C MET A 1 -24.71 4.01 39.84
N SER A 2 -24.54 2.96 39.03
CA SER A 2 -23.63 2.81 37.88
C SER A 2 -23.56 4.09 37.04
N GLY A 3 -22.44 4.65 36.58
CA GLY A 3 -21.29 4.01 35.94
C GLY A 3 -21.32 4.40 34.45
N ILE A 4 -20.65 5.50 34.06
CA ILE A 4 -20.42 5.86 32.65
C ILE A 4 -18.94 6.26 32.51
N LEU A 5 -18.21 5.41 31.78
CA LEU A 5 -16.77 5.49 31.51
C LEU A 5 -16.44 6.63 30.53
N PRO A 6 -15.29 7.34 30.67
CA PRO A 6 -14.77 8.20 29.63
C PRO A 6 -14.02 7.31 28.61
N GLY A 7 -14.76 6.63 27.73
CA GLY A 7 -14.17 5.59 26.88
C GLY A 7 -14.71 5.50 25.45
N LEU A 8 -15.48 6.48 24.97
CA LEU A 8 -16.08 6.45 23.62
C LEU A 8 -15.92 7.79 22.88
N ARG A 9 -14.67 8.16 22.61
CA ARG A 9 -14.31 9.14 21.54
C ARG A 9 -13.27 8.56 20.59
N CYS A 10 -13.50 7.34 20.12
CA CYS A 10 -12.68 6.74 19.08
C CYS A 10 -13.53 5.93 18.09
N LEU A 11 -14.65 6.48 17.63
CA LEU A 11 -15.45 5.87 16.56
C LEU A 11 -16.10 6.95 15.67
N HIS A 12 -15.34 7.97 15.28
CA HIS A 12 -15.75 8.84 14.18
C HIS A 12 -14.53 9.23 13.33
N GLN A 13 -14.54 8.76 12.09
CA GLN A 13 -13.81 9.31 10.94
C GLN A 13 -12.32 8.97 10.74
N THR A 14 -12.00 7.70 10.44
CA THR A 14 -10.82 7.37 9.60
C THR A 14 -11.12 6.15 8.76
N ARG A 15 -11.89 6.34 7.67
CA ARG A 15 -12.12 5.26 6.72
C ARG A 15 -12.40 5.84 5.34
N GLY A 16 -11.40 5.79 4.46
CA GLY A 16 -11.57 6.01 3.02
C GLY A 16 -10.88 7.25 2.43
N ASP A 17 -10.93 8.40 3.10
CA ASP A 17 -10.67 9.69 2.42
C ASP A 17 -9.18 10.02 2.17
N SER A 18 -8.22 9.30 2.78
CA SER A 18 -6.78 9.61 2.69
C SER A 18 -6.09 9.11 1.42
N LEU A 19 -6.60 8.02 0.81
CA LEU A 19 -6.15 7.55 -0.51
C LEU A 19 -6.41 8.59 -1.60
N PHE A 20 -7.39 9.47 -1.35
CA PHE A 20 -7.96 10.44 -2.25
C PHE A 20 -7.26 11.83 -2.07
N GLN A 21 -5.97 11.85 -1.66
CA GLN A 21 -4.97 12.85 -2.12
C GLN A 21 -4.17 12.33 -3.36
N PHE A 22 -4.62 11.19 -3.89
CA PHE A 22 -4.68 10.66 -5.25
C PHE A 22 -3.45 10.45 -6.12
N GLY A 23 -2.60 11.44 -6.37
CA GLY A 23 -1.52 11.27 -7.35
C GLY A 23 -0.44 10.36 -6.79
N SER A 24 0.29 10.88 -5.81
CA SER A 24 1.53 10.27 -5.33
C SER A 24 1.36 8.88 -4.71
N SER A 25 0.32 8.66 -3.90
CA SER A 25 0.13 7.36 -3.24
C SER A 25 -0.29 6.26 -4.20
N LEU A 26 -1.12 6.57 -5.19
CA LEU A 26 -1.58 5.60 -6.19
C LEU A 26 -0.50 5.35 -7.24
N GLU A 27 0.21 6.41 -7.66
CA GLU A 27 1.42 6.31 -8.49
C GLU A 27 2.43 5.33 -7.87
N GLN A 28 2.63 5.41 -6.55
CA GLN A 28 3.54 4.49 -5.87
C GLN A 28 3.06 3.03 -5.89
N VAL A 29 1.75 2.78 -5.78
CA VAL A 29 1.17 1.42 -5.90
C VAL A 29 1.43 0.87 -7.30
N PHE A 30 1.21 1.67 -8.34
CA PHE A 30 1.48 1.27 -9.73
C PHE A 30 2.97 1.06 -9.99
N ALA A 31 3.84 1.92 -9.46
CA ALA A 31 5.28 1.76 -9.57
C ALA A 31 5.76 0.46 -8.94
N ILE A 32 5.35 0.18 -7.69
CA ILE A 32 5.75 -1.05 -7.01
C ILE A 32 5.23 -2.29 -7.75
N TYR A 33 3.96 -2.29 -8.15
CA TYR A 33 3.41 -3.41 -8.91
C TYR A 33 4.16 -3.59 -10.23
N GLY A 34 4.28 -2.53 -11.04
CA GLY A 34 4.88 -2.59 -12.38
C GLY A 34 6.36 -2.90 -12.38
N ASN A 35 7.12 -2.37 -11.42
CA ASN A 35 8.56 -2.60 -11.34
C ASN A 35 8.87 -4.04 -10.89
N VAL A 36 8.03 -4.62 -10.02
CA VAL A 36 8.17 -6.01 -9.55
C VAL A 36 7.59 -7.02 -10.55
N LEU A 37 6.64 -6.61 -11.39
CA LEU A 37 5.98 -7.50 -12.35
C LEU A 37 6.98 -8.10 -13.35
N GLU A 38 7.10 -9.41 -13.33
CA GLU A 38 7.87 -10.17 -14.31
C GLU A 38 6.95 -10.64 -15.42
N VAL A 39 7.33 -10.32 -16.66
CA VAL A 39 6.59 -10.66 -17.87
C VAL A 39 7.52 -11.40 -18.83
N ASP A 40 7.05 -12.49 -19.42
CA ASP A 40 7.84 -13.26 -20.39
C ASP A 40 7.84 -12.62 -21.79
N GLY A 41 8.53 -13.28 -22.74
CA GLY A 41 8.63 -12.80 -24.12
C GLY A 41 7.30 -12.79 -24.90
N ASN A 42 6.26 -13.45 -24.41
CA ASN A 42 4.92 -13.48 -25.02
C ASN A 42 3.96 -12.47 -24.36
N GLY A 43 4.38 -11.79 -23.30
CA GLY A 43 3.53 -10.88 -22.54
C GLY A 43 2.78 -11.55 -21.38
N GLU A 44 3.10 -12.80 -21.04
CA GLU A 44 2.46 -13.51 -19.93
C GLU A 44 3.13 -13.16 -18.59
N VAL A 45 2.32 -12.93 -17.57
CA VAL A 45 2.80 -12.58 -16.23
C VAL A 45 3.28 -13.83 -15.50
N LEU A 46 4.49 -13.77 -14.93
CA LEU A 46 5.15 -14.88 -14.26
C LEU A 46 4.99 -14.86 -12.72
N ASN A 47 4.81 -13.68 -12.12
CA ASN A 47 4.88 -13.49 -10.67
C ASN A 47 3.76 -12.58 -10.09
N ASP A 48 2.56 -12.62 -10.67
CA ASP A 48 1.42 -11.75 -10.31
C ASP A 48 1.19 -11.65 -8.79
N GLY A 49 1.20 -12.79 -8.09
CA GLY A 49 1.00 -12.84 -6.64
C GLY A 49 2.08 -12.10 -5.84
N ASP A 50 3.34 -12.17 -6.27
CA ASP A 50 4.45 -11.48 -5.61
C ASP A 50 4.38 -9.97 -5.85
N ALA A 51 4.10 -9.54 -7.09
CA ALA A 51 3.91 -8.13 -7.44
C ALA A 51 2.72 -7.52 -6.67
N GLN A 52 1.58 -8.22 -6.60
CA GLN A 52 0.43 -7.83 -5.80
C GLN A 52 0.78 -7.74 -4.30
N TYR A 53 1.51 -8.74 -3.78
CA TYR A 53 1.90 -8.75 -2.38
C TYR A 53 2.77 -7.55 -2.03
N ARG A 54 3.77 -7.22 -2.85
CA ARG A 54 4.62 -6.03 -2.65
C ARG A 54 3.82 -4.73 -2.67
N ALA A 55 2.90 -4.56 -3.62
CA ALA A 55 2.01 -3.40 -3.66
C ALA A 55 1.09 -3.33 -2.43
N ALA A 56 0.56 -4.46 -1.97
CA ALA A 56 -0.27 -4.55 -0.77
C ALA A 56 0.50 -4.17 0.51
N GLN A 57 1.80 -4.50 0.60
CA GLN A 57 2.63 -4.09 1.73
C GLN A 57 2.76 -2.55 1.81
N TRP A 58 2.85 -1.85 0.67
CA TRP A 58 2.84 -0.39 0.64
C TRP A 58 1.51 0.19 1.15
N ILE A 59 0.40 -0.35 0.66
CA ILE A 59 -0.95 0.05 1.11
C ILE A 59 -1.08 -0.16 2.62
N ARG A 60 -0.66 -1.33 3.13
CA ARG A 60 -0.73 -1.64 4.56
C ARG A 60 0.12 -0.67 5.38
N ARG A 61 1.36 -0.39 4.98
CA ARG A 61 2.23 0.58 5.67
C ARG A 61 1.60 1.97 5.74
N HIS A 62 0.86 2.36 4.70
CA HIS A 62 0.15 3.64 4.68
C HIS A 62 -1.04 3.66 5.65
N CYS A 63 -1.75 2.54 5.81
CA CYS A 63 -2.90 2.44 6.71
C CYS A 63 -2.55 2.13 8.18
N ASP A 64 -1.43 1.44 8.40
CA ASP A 64 -0.96 0.98 9.70
C ASP A 64 0.48 1.47 9.92
N PRO A 65 0.69 2.55 10.69
CA PRO A 65 2.03 3.10 10.93
C PRO A 65 2.92 2.19 11.78
N THR A 66 2.37 1.13 12.38
CA THR A 66 3.14 0.12 13.13
C THR A 66 3.60 -1.04 12.26
N TYR A 67 3.14 -1.10 11.01
CA TYR A 67 3.54 -2.13 10.08
C TYR A 67 4.91 -1.85 9.46
N GLU A 68 5.84 -2.77 9.69
CA GLU A 68 7.17 -2.77 9.09
C GLU A 68 7.20 -3.75 7.91
N VAL A 69 7.66 -3.27 6.75
CA VAL A 69 7.78 -4.05 5.52
C VAL A 69 9.09 -4.83 5.59
N GLU A 70 9.01 -6.15 5.47
CA GLU A 70 10.19 -7.04 5.49
C GLU A 70 10.13 -8.04 4.33
N PRO A 71 11.14 -8.07 3.43
CA PRO A 71 12.29 -7.16 3.39
C PRO A 71 11.86 -5.71 3.04
N PRO A 72 12.63 -4.67 3.45
CA PRO A 72 12.34 -3.30 3.09
C PRO A 72 12.27 -3.14 1.57
N PHE A 73 11.50 -2.16 1.09
CA PHE A 73 11.49 -1.83 -0.34
C PHE A 73 12.88 -1.45 -0.81
N GLN A 74 13.32 -2.07 -1.91
CA GLN A 74 14.51 -1.65 -2.64
C GLN A 74 14.19 -0.39 -3.44
N ALA A 75 15.19 0.43 -3.72
CA ALA A 75 15.00 1.71 -4.40
C ALA A 75 14.29 1.55 -5.76
N TRP A 76 14.65 0.52 -6.52
CA TRP A 76 14.07 0.22 -7.84
C TRP A 76 12.60 -0.20 -7.74
N GLU A 77 12.15 -0.82 -6.64
CA GLU A 77 10.73 -1.15 -6.47
C GLU A 77 9.88 0.12 -6.35
N THR A 78 10.44 1.21 -5.84
CA THR A 78 9.71 2.47 -5.62
C THR A 78 9.95 3.53 -6.68
N GLU A 79 10.82 3.27 -7.66
CA GLU A 79 11.17 4.24 -8.69
C GLU A 79 9.97 4.58 -9.57
N LEU A 80 9.69 5.88 -9.73
CA LEU A 80 8.66 6.38 -10.63
C LEU A 80 9.25 6.57 -12.03
N HIS A 81 8.68 5.90 -13.03
CA HIS A 81 9.02 6.10 -14.42
C HIS A 81 7.99 7.04 -15.08
N GLY A 82 8.48 8.04 -15.80
CA GLY A 82 7.63 8.96 -16.56
C GLY A 82 7.06 8.30 -17.83
N PRO A 83 6.03 8.90 -18.44
CA PRO A 83 5.51 8.48 -19.74
C PRO A 83 6.51 8.66 -20.89
#